data_AF-A0A946FNG0-F1
#
_entry.id   AF-A0A946FNG0-F1
#
_cell.length_a   1.000
_cell.length_b   1.000
_cell.length_c   1.000
_cell.angle_alpha   90.00
_cell.angle_beta   90.00
_cell.angle_gamma   90.00
#
_symmetry.space_group_name_H-M   'P 1'
#
loop_
_entity.id
_entity.type
_entity.pdbx_description
1 polymer ?
#
loop_
_entity_poly.entity_id
_entity_poly.type
_entity_poly.pdbx_seq_one_letter_code
_entity_poly.pdbx_strand_id
1 'polypeptide(L)'
;MPKSPSPYDFDLDKNPANFQPLTPLGHLERAAWTYPDRVSVIHGTKRFTWKETHTRAHKLADALAKRGIGKGDTVAVLTANTPEMMEMHFGIPMTGAIINTINTRLDAAIIGFILDHGEADAVFVDREFAGVMAEALKVAKVKPIVIDVDDSEYDGAGDLIGEMDYEAFIASGDASFPFTPPDDEWDAIALNYTSGTTGDSKGVVYSHRGTYLNTASNALVWQMPHHPVYLWTLPMFHCNGWCFPWVIAMQAGTHVCLRQVRADAIYAAIADHGVDHMCGAPIVLNMIANAPEDEKRAFNHTVKVMTAASPPPPSTLQKMEEAGFDVTHVYGLTETLGPSVVCAAHDSWADLPPADRAAVKARQGVRYPM
;
A
#
# COMPACT_ATOMS: atom_id res chain seq x y z
N MET A 1 -8.73 -30.30 37.50
CA MET A 1 -9.05 -31.35 36.51
C MET A 1 -9.27 -30.68 35.17
N PRO A 2 -8.71 -31.17 34.06
CA PRO A 2 -9.08 -30.68 32.74
C PRO A 2 -10.59 -30.87 32.54
N LYS A 3 -11.26 -29.90 31.90
CA LYS A 3 -12.67 -30.00 31.55
C LYS A 3 -12.87 -31.22 30.64
N SER A 4 -13.96 -31.95 30.82
CA SER A 4 -14.39 -32.97 29.86
C SER A 4 -14.59 -32.34 28.47
N PRO A 5 -14.33 -33.09 27.38
CA PRO A 5 -14.59 -32.62 26.03
C PRO A 5 -16.02 -32.10 25.88
N SER A 6 -16.15 -30.97 25.20
CA SER A 6 -17.41 -30.33 24.88
C SER A 6 -18.03 -30.99 23.64
N PRO A 7 -19.36 -30.96 23.45
CA PRO A 7 -19.98 -31.30 22.16
C PRO A 7 -19.38 -30.52 20.96
N TYR A 8 -18.73 -29.37 21.21
CA TYR A 8 -18.03 -28.58 20.19
C TYR A 8 -16.70 -29.19 19.71
N ASP A 9 -16.19 -30.24 20.38
CA ASP A 9 -14.90 -30.86 20.08
C ASP A 9 -15.04 -32.13 19.21
N PHE A 10 -16.26 -32.49 18.78
CA PHE A 10 -16.55 -33.72 18.05
C PHE A 10 -17.19 -33.41 16.69
N ASP A 11 -16.71 -34.05 15.63
CA ASP A 11 -17.25 -33.99 14.26
C ASP A 11 -17.43 -32.57 13.68
N LEU A 12 -16.69 -31.58 14.21
CA LEU A 12 -16.69 -30.17 13.80
C LEU A 12 -15.32 -29.71 13.29
N ASP A 13 -14.55 -30.64 12.73
CA ASP A 13 -13.25 -30.34 12.14
C ASP A 13 -13.34 -29.29 11.03
N LYS A 14 -12.25 -28.53 10.88
CA LYS A 14 -12.10 -27.58 9.77
C LYS A 14 -12.18 -28.33 8.45
N ASN A 15 -12.99 -27.82 7.53
CA ASN A 15 -13.14 -28.32 6.18
C ASN A 15 -13.45 -27.15 5.22
N PRO A 16 -13.38 -27.36 3.89
CA PRO A 16 -13.56 -26.28 2.92
C PRO A 16 -14.92 -25.55 3.00
N ALA A 17 -15.95 -26.13 3.62
CA ALA A 17 -17.26 -25.49 3.76
C ALA A 17 -17.37 -24.58 4.99
N ASN A 18 -16.53 -24.75 6.01
CA ASN A 18 -16.59 -23.98 7.27
C ASN A 18 -15.30 -23.20 7.60
N PHE A 19 -14.24 -23.39 6.80
CA PHE A 19 -12.96 -22.72 7.00
C PHE A 19 -12.36 -22.30 5.67
N GLN A 20 -12.00 -21.02 5.59
CA GLN A 20 -11.20 -20.45 4.51
C GLN A 20 -10.12 -19.55 5.15
N PRO A 21 -8.84 -19.72 4.80
CA PRO A 21 -7.76 -18.87 5.30
C PRO A 21 -8.00 -17.39 4.97
N LEU A 22 -7.78 -16.52 5.95
CA LEU A 22 -7.88 -15.07 5.74
C LEU A 22 -6.71 -14.58 4.90
N THR A 23 -7.02 -13.96 3.76
CA THR A 23 -6.04 -13.33 2.88
C THR A 23 -6.63 -12.11 2.20
N PRO A 24 -5.90 -10.98 2.13
CA PRO A 24 -6.40 -9.79 1.45
C PRO A 24 -6.46 -9.95 -0.08
N LEU A 25 -5.84 -10.99 -0.64
CA LEU A 25 -5.78 -11.22 -2.08
C LEU A 25 -7.16 -11.44 -2.71
N GLY A 26 -8.09 -12.05 -1.96
CA GLY A 26 -9.47 -12.26 -2.42
C GLY A 26 -10.26 -10.96 -2.63
N HIS A 27 -9.78 -9.81 -2.13
CA HIS A 27 -10.40 -8.52 -2.40
C HIS A 27 -10.32 -8.13 -3.88
N LEU A 28 -9.23 -8.48 -4.58
CA LEU A 28 -9.08 -8.22 -6.01
C LEU A 28 -10.08 -9.05 -6.83
N GLU A 29 -10.17 -10.36 -6.55
CA GLU A 29 -11.17 -11.25 -7.15
C GLU A 29 -12.59 -10.70 -6.97
N ARG A 30 -12.93 -10.34 -5.73
CA ARG A 30 -14.26 -9.81 -5.42
C ARG A 30 -14.54 -8.51 -6.16
N ALA A 31 -13.58 -7.58 -6.22
CA ALA A 31 -13.74 -6.30 -6.91
C ALA A 31 -13.93 -6.49 -8.42
N ALA A 32 -13.11 -7.32 -9.05
CA ALA A 32 -13.21 -7.63 -10.49
C ALA A 32 -14.49 -8.38 -10.85
N TRP A 33 -14.95 -9.30 -10.00
CA TRP A 33 -16.20 -10.02 -10.20
C TRP A 33 -17.44 -9.13 -10.03
N THR A 34 -17.46 -8.29 -8.98
CA THR A 34 -18.64 -7.49 -8.63
C THR A 34 -18.73 -6.20 -9.45
N TYR A 35 -17.58 -5.59 -9.77
CA TYR A 35 -17.49 -4.27 -10.41
C TYR A 35 -16.46 -4.26 -11.55
N PRO A 36 -16.57 -5.15 -12.56
CA PRO A 36 -15.53 -5.38 -13.56
C PRO A 36 -15.13 -4.12 -14.33
N ASP A 37 -16.11 -3.26 -14.66
CA ASP A 37 -15.92 -2.08 -15.51
C ASP A 37 -15.63 -0.81 -14.71
N ARG A 38 -15.61 -0.89 -13.37
CA ARG A 38 -15.31 0.27 -12.54
C ARG A 38 -13.83 0.57 -12.58
N VAL A 39 -13.48 1.85 -12.72
CA VAL A 39 -12.08 2.32 -12.72
C VAL A 39 -11.41 1.94 -11.40
N SER A 40 -10.35 1.16 -11.49
CA SER A 40 -9.50 0.73 -10.39
C SER A 40 -8.26 1.62 -10.25
N VAL A 41 -7.72 2.13 -11.37
CA VAL A 41 -6.47 2.90 -11.39
C VAL A 41 -6.55 4.10 -12.33
N ILE A 42 -5.99 5.21 -11.88
CA ILE A 42 -5.74 6.44 -12.64
C ILE A 42 -4.26 6.81 -12.46
N HIS A 43 -3.51 6.91 -13.56
CA HIS A 43 -2.11 7.33 -13.55
C HIS A 43 -1.77 8.05 -14.85
N GLY A 44 -1.64 9.38 -14.81
CA GLY A 44 -1.49 10.20 -16.01
C GLY A 44 -2.60 9.96 -17.02
N THR A 45 -2.26 9.37 -18.16
CA THR A 45 -3.25 8.95 -19.19
C THR A 45 -3.75 7.51 -19.04
N LYS A 46 -3.06 6.66 -18.27
CA LYS A 46 -3.45 5.26 -18.03
C LYS A 46 -4.73 5.22 -17.18
N ARG A 47 -5.70 4.41 -17.61
CA ARG A 47 -6.92 4.09 -16.87
C ARG A 47 -7.09 2.58 -16.93
N PHE A 48 -7.25 1.95 -15.77
CA PHE A 48 -7.59 0.53 -15.69
C PHE A 48 -8.93 0.35 -14.98
N THR A 49 -9.67 -0.66 -15.38
CA THR A 49 -10.81 -1.19 -14.64
C THR A 49 -10.39 -2.31 -13.68
N TRP A 50 -11.25 -2.67 -12.72
CA TRP A 50 -10.97 -3.80 -11.83
C TRP A 50 -10.76 -5.12 -12.57
N LYS A 51 -11.44 -5.34 -13.70
CA LYS A 51 -11.19 -6.50 -14.58
C LYS A 51 -9.79 -6.48 -15.18
N GLU A 52 -9.32 -5.32 -15.62
CA GLU A 52 -7.98 -5.17 -16.21
C GLU A 52 -6.89 -5.32 -15.16
N THR A 53 -7.05 -4.69 -13.98
CA THR A 53 -6.11 -4.86 -12.86
C THR A 53 -6.02 -6.31 -12.40
N HIS A 54 -7.16 -7.01 -12.31
CA HIS A 54 -7.20 -8.45 -12.01
C HIS A 54 -6.40 -9.26 -13.04
N THR A 55 -6.67 -9.02 -14.32
CA THR A 55 -5.97 -9.68 -15.44
C THR A 55 -4.46 -9.44 -15.37
N ARG A 56 -4.04 -8.21 -15.09
CA ARG A 56 -2.62 -7.82 -15.02
C ARG A 56 -1.92 -8.45 -13.82
N ALA A 57 -2.56 -8.48 -12.65
CA ALA A 57 -2.01 -9.16 -11.47
C ALA A 57 -1.87 -10.68 -11.68
N HIS A 58 -2.81 -11.32 -12.38
CA HIS A 58 -2.75 -12.75 -12.72
C HIS A 58 -1.60 -13.05 -13.69
N LYS A 59 -1.45 -12.21 -14.71
CA LYS A 59 -0.34 -12.30 -15.65
C LYS A 59 1.01 -12.12 -14.95
N LEU A 60 1.10 -11.17 -14.02
CA LEU A 60 2.30 -11.01 -13.18
C LEU A 60 2.59 -12.28 -12.38
N ALA A 61 1.59 -12.86 -11.71
CA ALA A 61 1.75 -14.08 -10.94
C ALA A 61 2.24 -15.25 -11.81
N ASP A 62 1.65 -15.47 -12.99
CA ASP A 62 2.08 -16.53 -13.91
C ASP A 62 3.48 -16.29 -14.48
N ALA A 63 3.81 -15.04 -14.83
CA ALA A 63 5.15 -14.69 -15.30
C ALA A 63 6.21 -14.96 -14.24
N LEU A 64 5.94 -14.65 -12.96
CA LEU A 64 6.80 -14.99 -11.83
C LEU A 64 6.91 -16.50 -11.63
N ALA A 65 5.79 -17.23 -11.64
CA ALA A 65 5.77 -18.68 -11.48
C ALA A 65 6.58 -19.40 -12.59
N LYS A 66 6.51 -18.91 -13.84
CA LYS A 66 7.34 -19.40 -14.96
C LYS A 66 8.83 -19.18 -14.75
N ARG A 67 9.23 -18.22 -13.92
CA ARG A 67 10.62 -18.00 -13.49
C ARG A 67 11.00 -18.79 -12.24
N GLY A 68 10.10 -19.63 -11.73
CA GLY A 68 10.32 -20.46 -10.55
C GLY A 68 10.03 -19.74 -9.23
N ILE A 69 9.47 -18.53 -9.26
CA ILE A 69 9.14 -17.76 -8.06
C ILE A 69 7.81 -18.25 -7.48
N GLY A 70 7.81 -18.68 -6.23
CA GLY A 70 6.65 -19.21 -5.53
C GLY A 70 6.72 -19.07 -4.01
N LYS A 71 6.08 -20.02 -3.30
CA LYS A 71 5.95 -19.98 -1.84
C LYS A 71 7.31 -19.94 -1.14
N GLY A 72 7.52 -18.87 -0.37
CA GLY A 72 8.73 -18.66 0.44
C GLY A 72 9.79 -17.78 -0.22
N ASP A 73 9.68 -17.55 -1.54
CA ASP A 73 10.61 -16.69 -2.28
C ASP A 73 10.31 -15.22 -2.02
N THR A 74 11.34 -14.37 -2.05
CA THR A 74 11.21 -12.93 -1.78
C THR A 74 11.39 -12.12 -3.06
N VAL A 75 10.39 -11.28 -3.36
CA VAL A 75 10.42 -10.36 -4.49
C VAL A 75 10.55 -8.94 -3.98
N ALA A 76 11.72 -8.35 -4.18
CA ALA A 76 12.01 -6.97 -3.79
C ALA A 76 11.45 -5.96 -4.81
N VAL A 77 10.97 -4.82 -4.32
CA VAL A 77 10.32 -3.78 -5.15
C VAL A 77 10.85 -2.41 -4.75
N LEU A 78 11.52 -1.73 -5.68
CA LEU A 78 12.03 -0.36 -5.54
C LEU A 78 11.38 0.54 -6.59
N THR A 79 10.16 1.01 -6.32
CA THR A 79 9.38 1.81 -7.28
C THR A 79 8.68 2.98 -6.62
N ALA A 80 8.23 3.94 -7.44
CA ALA A 80 7.30 4.97 -7.00
C ALA A 80 5.88 4.41 -6.82
N ASN A 81 4.93 5.27 -6.43
CA ASN A 81 3.51 4.90 -6.36
C ASN A 81 2.89 4.82 -7.75
N THR A 82 3.13 3.72 -8.46
CA THR A 82 2.66 3.49 -9.83
C THR A 82 1.62 2.36 -9.88
N PRO A 83 0.90 2.18 -11.01
CA PRO A 83 0.00 1.05 -11.20
C PRO A 83 0.69 -0.30 -10.98
N GLU A 84 1.93 -0.44 -11.45
CA GLU A 84 2.72 -1.67 -11.36
C GLU A 84 2.99 -2.03 -9.90
N MET A 85 3.23 -1.05 -9.02
CA MET A 85 3.37 -1.32 -7.57
C MET A 85 2.06 -1.79 -6.94
N MET A 86 0.92 -1.22 -7.34
CA MET A 86 -0.39 -1.72 -6.88
C MET A 86 -0.61 -3.17 -7.34
N GLU A 87 -0.32 -3.48 -8.60
CA GLU A 87 -0.43 -4.82 -9.17
C GLU A 87 0.48 -5.82 -8.45
N MET A 88 1.71 -5.41 -8.10
CA MET A 88 2.67 -6.22 -7.34
C MET A 88 2.19 -6.60 -5.93
N HIS A 89 1.37 -5.80 -5.26
CA HIS A 89 0.78 -6.15 -3.95
C HIS A 89 -0.21 -7.33 -4.03
N PHE A 90 -0.63 -7.72 -5.23
CA PHE A 90 -1.48 -8.88 -5.48
C PHE A 90 -0.76 -9.97 -6.27
N GLY A 91 -0.13 -9.64 -7.39
CA GLY A 91 0.47 -10.62 -8.29
C GLY A 91 1.68 -11.35 -7.68
N ILE A 92 2.49 -10.69 -6.85
CA ILE A 92 3.59 -11.38 -6.14
C ILE A 92 3.01 -12.39 -5.15
N PRO A 93 2.14 -12.00 -4.18
CA PRO A 93 1.70 -12.97 -3.18
C PRO A 93 0.69 -13.99 -3.71
N MET A 94 0.12 -13.79 -4.90
CA MET A 94 -0.64 -14.83 -5.62
C MET A 94 0.19 -16.08 -5.94
N THR A 95 1.51 -15.97 -6.06
CA THR A 95 2.39 -17.16 -6.22
C THR A 95 2.76 -17.80 -4.87
N GLY A 96 2.38 -17.17 -3.75
CA GLY A 96 2.88 -17.48 -2.41
C GLY A 96 4.19 -16.78 -2.04
N ALA A 97 4.76 -15.99 -2.95
CA ALA A 97 5.97 -15.21 -2.68
C ALA A 97 5.70 -14.00 -1.78
N ILE A 98 6.76 -13.47 -1.16
CA ILE A 98 6.70 -12.35 -0.24
C ILE A 98 7.07 -11.07 -0.98
N ILE A 99 6.19 -10.07 -0.97
CA ILE A 99 6.54 -8.73 -1.48
C ILE A 99 7.42 -7.99 -0.46
N ASN A 100 8.66 -7.67 -0.84
CA ASN A 100 9.58 -6.85 -0.05
C ASN A 100 9.65 -5.43 -0.63
N THR A 101 8.90 -4.50 -0.07
CA THR A 101 8.87 -3.13 -0.57
C THR A 101 9.99 -2.29 0.04
N ILE A 102 10.84 -1.71 -0.80
CA ILE A 102 12.06 -1.00 -0.39
C ILE A 102 11.86 0.52 -0.49
N ASN A 103 12.33 1.24 0.52
CA ASN A 103 12.28 2.70 0.54
C ASN A 103 13.20 3.30 -0.53
N THR A 104 12.63 4.09 -1.43
CA THR A 104 13.32 4.71 -2.57
C THR A 104 14.35 5.77 -2.19
N ARG A 105 14.43 6.14 -0.91
CA ARG A 105 15.39 7.12 -0.37
C ARG A 105 16.64 6.49 0.25
N LEU A 106 16.76 5.15 0.24
CA LEU A 106 17.91 4.45 0.80
C LEU A 106 19.10 4.49 -0.16
N ASP A 107 20.30 4.42 0.41
CA ASP A 107 21.53 4.27 -0.38
C ASP A 107 21.74 2.83 -0.83
N ALA A 108 22.66 2.65 -1.79
CA ALA A 108 22.97 1.36 -2.38
C ALA A 108 23.49 0.32 -1.37
N ALA A 109 24.20 0.73 -0.32
CA ALA A 109 24.75 -0.19 0.68
C ALA A 109 23.63 -0.80 1.53
N ILE A 110 22.67 0.04 1.97
CA ILE A 110 21.51 -0.43 2.73
C ILE A 110 20.59 -1.27 1.84
N ILE A 111 20.37 -0.88 0.58
CA ILE A 111 19.58 -1.68 -0.37
C ILE A 111 20.25 -3.04 -0.57
N GLY A 112 21.57 -3.09 -0.80
CA GLY A 112 22.30 -4.35 -0.96
C GLY A 112 22.19 -5.25 0.28
N PHE A 113 22.28 -4.68 1.48
CA PHE A 113 22.01 -5.40 2.73
C PHE A 113 20.59 -5.96 2.78
N ILE A 114 19.57 -5.17 2.41
CA ILE A 114 18.17 -5.60 2.41
C ILE A 114 17.94 -6.75 1.43
N LEU A 115 18.56 -6.70 0.24
CA LEU A 115 18.48 -7.77 -0.75
C LEU A 115 19.11 -9.06 -0.22
N ASP A 116 20.28 -8.98 0.43
CA ASP A 116 20.95 -10.14 1.02
C ASP A 116 20.20 -10.72 2.23
N HIS A 117 19.77 -9.86 3.15
CA HIS A 117 19.08 -10.28 4.38
C HIS A 117 17.67 -10.79 4.10
N GLY A 118 16.99 -10.25 3.08
CA GLY A 118 15.70 -10.74 2.61
C GLY A 118 15.80 -11.88 1.62
N GLU A 119 17.01 -12.35 1.30
CA GLU A 119 17.27 -13.41 0.32
C GLU A 119 16.51 -13.20 -1.01
N ALA A 120 16.59 -12.00 -1.57
CA ALA A 120 15.77 -11.63 -2.74
C ALA A 120 16.06 -12.51 -3.97
N ASP A 121 15.00 -13.12 -4.51
CA ASP A 121 15.01 -13.99 -5.70
C ASP A 121 14.71 -13.21 -6.99
N ALA A 122 13.89 -12.15 -6.86
CA ALA A 122 13.60 -11.21 -7.94
C ALA A 122 13.54 -9.78 -7.40
N VAL A 123 13.79 -8.82 -8.28
CA VAL A 123 13.73 -7.38 -8.03
C VAL A 123 12.97 -6.70 -9.16
N PHE A 124 11.96 -5.92 -8.80
CA PHE A 124 11.37 -4.90 -9.67
C PHE A 124 11.95 -3.53 -9.31
N VAL A 125 12.48 -2.82 -10.31
CA VAL A 125 13.11 -1.52 -10.11
C VAL A 125 12.61 -0.51 -11.11
N ASP A 126 12.17 0.64 -10.61
CA ASP A 126 11.79 1.77 -11.44
C ASP A 126 13.01 2.41 -12.12
N ARG A 127 12.86 2.82 -13.39
CA ARG A 127 13.93 3.48 -14.16
C ARG A 127 14.56 4.66 -13.40
N GLU A 128 13.77 5.40 -12.63
CA GLU A 128 14.25 6.51 -11.79
C GLU A 128 15.27 6.07 -10.73
N PHE A 129 15.16 4.83 -10.23
CA PHE A 129 16.01 4.28 -9.15
C PHE A 129 16.98 3.20 -9.64
N ALA A 130 17.05 2.96 -10.96
CA ALA A 130 17.92 1.94 -11.55
C ALA A 130 19.40 2.16 -11.21
N GLY A 131 19.86 3.42 -11.18
CA GLY A 131 21.26 3.74 -10.84
C GLY A 131 21.66 3.28 -9.42
N VAL A 132 20.82 3.53 -8.41
CA VAL A 132 21.11 3.10 -7.04
C VAL A 132 20.97 1.59 -6.87
N MET A 133 20.03 0.97 -7.59
CA MET A 133 19.87 -0.49 -7.61
C MET A 133 21.08 -1.18 -8.26
N ALA A 134 21.61 -0.64 -9.36
CA ALA A 134 22.80 -1.18 -10.01
C ALA A 134 24.02 -1.20 -9.07
N GLU A 135 24.22 -0.14 -8.29
CA GLU A 135 25.27 -0.12 -7.25
C GLU A 135 24.98 -1.11 -6.12
N ALA A 136 23.72 -1.26 -5.71
CA ALA A 136 23.33 -2.23 -4.69
C ALA A 136 23.61 -3.68 -5.13
N LEU A 137 23.31 -4.02 -6.39
CA LEU A 137 23.54 -5.36 -6.96
C LEU A 137 25.03 -5.72 -7.08
N LYS A 138 25.92 -4.72 -7.15
CA LYS A 138 27.38 -4.94 -7.11
C LYS A 138 27.87 -5.38 -5.73
N VAL A 139 27.26 -4.87 -4.67
CA VAL A 139 27.65 -5.19 -3.28
C VAL A 139 26.87 -6.36 -2.68
N ALA A 140 25.64 -6.60 -3.16
CA ALA A 140 24.82 -7.74 -2.77
C ALA A 140 25.46 -9.07 -3.22
N LYS A 141 25.35 -10.08 -2.37
CA LYS A 141 25.74 -11.47 -2.64
C LYS A 141 24.68 -12.20 -3.45
N VAL A 142 23.39 -11.94 -3.18
CA VAL A 142 22.29 -12.48 -3.98
C VAL A 142 22.36 -11.98 -5.43
N LYS A 143 21.77 -12.74 -6.34
CA LYS A 143 21.72 -12.45 -7.78
C LYS A 143 20.27 -12.60 -8.28
N PRO A 144 19.36 -11.71 -7.84
CA PRO A 144 17.96 -11.79 -8.21
C PRO A 144 17.77 -11.57 -9.72
N ILE A 145 16.66 -12.07 -10.25
CA ILE A 145 16.14 -11.64 -11.54
C ILE A 145 15.79 -10.15 -11.45
N VAL A 146 16.19 -9.34 -12.42
CA VAL A 146 15.91 -7.90 -12.41
C VAL A 146 14.93 -7.56 -13.54
N ILE A 147 13.81 -6.96 -13.19
CA ILE A 147 12.77 -6.49 -14.10
C ILE A 147 12.60 -4.99 -13.91
N ASP A 148 12.65 -4.22 -15.00
CA ASP A 148 12.52 -2.76 -14.93
C ASP A 148 11.04 -2.33 -14.93
N VAL A 149 10.72 -1.25 -14.22
CA VAL A 149 9.45 -0.53 -14.35
C VAL A 149 9.75 0.77 -15.09
N ASP A 150 9.37 0.82 -16.37
CA ASP A 150 9.49 2.01 -17.22
C ASP A 150 8.16 2.79 -17.21
N ASP A 151 7.96 3.59 -16.17
CA ASP A 151 6.72 4.33 -15.99
C ASP A 151 6.54 5.41 -17.07
N SER A 152 5.35 5.44 -17.69
CA SER A 152 4.96 6.42 -18.70
C SER A 152 4.97 7.86 -18.19
N GLU A 153 4.85 8.07 -16.88
CA GLU A 153 4.87 9.40 -16.27
C GLU A 153 6.29 9.84 -15.82
N TYR A 154 7.32 9.06 -16.12
CA TYR A 154 8.71 9.43 -15.86
C TYR A 154 9.42 9.87 -17.15
N ASP A 155 9.83 11.14 -17.20
CA ASP A 155 10.59 11.74 -18.32
C ASP A 155 12.07 11.98 -17.99
N GLY A 156 12.49 11.61 -16.78
CA GLY A 156 13.86 11.75 -16.30
C GLY A 156 14.82 10.70 -16.86
N ALA A 157 16.10 10.90 -16.57
CA ALA A 157 17.18 10.01 -16.97
C ALA A 157 17.24 8.74 -16.11
N GLY A 158 17.64 7.62 -16.71
CA GLY A 158 17.86 6.35 -16.03
C GLY A 158 17.97 5.24 -17.06
N ASP A 159 18.83 4.25 -16.80
CA ASP A 159 18.97 3.08 -17.66
C ASP A 159 17.97 2.00 -17.24
N LEU A 160 17.54 1.17 -18.20
CA LEU A 160 16.87 -0.10 -17.91
C LEU A 160 17.96 -1.15 -17.69
N ILE A 161 18.07 -1.67 -16.47
CA ILE A 161 19.19 -2.53 -16.04
C ILE A 161 18.79 -4.01 -15.94
N GLY A 162 17.49 -4.29 -16.05
CA GLY A 162 16.92 -5.62 -16.04
C GLY A 162 17.00 -6.32 -17.39
N GLU A 163 16.53 -7.57 -17.41
CA GLU A 163 16.46 -8.36 -18.65
C GLU A 163 15.29 -7.94 -19.56
N MET A 164 14.28 -7.27 -19.00
CA MET A 164 13.13 -6.70 -19.70
C MET A 164 12.36 -5.73 -18.80
N ASP A 165 11.49 -4.93 -19.41
CA ASP A 165 10.52 -4.10 -18.68
C ASP A 165 9.30 -4.89 -18.20
N TYR A 166 8.56 -4.29 -17.27
CA TYR A 166 7.38 -4.84 -16.61
C TYR A 166 6.27 -5.23 -17.59
N GLU A 167 6.00 -4.41 -18.60
CA GLU A 167 4.92 -4.68 -19.55
C GLU A 167 5.26 -5.90 -20.42
N ALA A 168 6.51 -6.00 -20.88
CA ALA A 168 7.02 -7.19 -21.57
C ALA A 168 7.00 -8.43 -20.66
N PHE A 169 7.35 -8.27 -19.39
CA PHE A 169 7.34 -9.36 -18.40
C PHE A 169 5.93 -9.93 -18.20
N ILE A 170 4.94 -9.09 -17.87
CA ILE A 170 3.56 -9.57 -17.66
C ILE A 170 2.93 -10.05 -18.97
N ALA A 171 3.35 -9.56 -20.14
CA ALA A 171 2.85 -10.07 -21.42
C ALA A 171 3.21 -11.54 -21.66
N SER A 172 4.25 -12.06 -20.99
CA SER A 172 4.62 -13.49 -21.01
C SER A 172 3.73 -14.38 -20.13
N GLY A 173 2.94 -13.78 -19.24
CA GLY A 173 2.03 -14.45 -18.32
C GLY A 173 0.65 -14.74 -18.90
N ASP A 174 -0.01 -15.76 -18.35
CA ASP A 174 -1.41 -16.10 -18.63
C ASP A 174 -2.35 -15.43 -17.62
N ALA A 175 -3.45 -14.87 -18.13
CA ALA A 175 -4.50 -14.28 -17.30
C ALA A 175 -5.33 -15.34 -16.55
N SER A 176 -5.28 -16.60 -16.97
CA SER A 176 -6.01 -17.69 -16.31
C SER A 176 -5.22 -18.37 -15.18
N PHE A 177 -4.16 -17.73 -14.66
CA PHE A 177 -3.41 -18.23 -13.52
C PHE A 177 -4.36 -18.58 -12.36
N PRO A 178 -4.30 -19.79 -11.77
CA PRO A 178 -5.24 -20.16 -10.73
C PRO A 178 -4.89 -19.46 -9.41
N PHE A 179 -5.72 -18.49 -8.98
CA PHE A 179 -5.62 -17.97 -7.62
C PHE A 179 -6.02 -19.06 -6.61
N THR A 180 -5.07 -19.41 -5.73
CA THR A 180 -5.32 -20.29 -4.59
C THR A 180 -5.01 -19.51 -3.31
N PRO A 181 -5.96 -19.41 -2.35
CA PRO A 181 -5.66 -18.85 -1.02
C PRO A 181 -4.49 -19.58 -0.36
N PRO A 182 -3.73 -18.92 0.55
CA PRO A 182 -2.64 -19.59 1.24
C PRO A 182 -3.18 -20.76 2.08
N ASP A 183 -2.44 -21.85 2.21
CA ASP A 183 -2.84 -23.00 3.02
C ASP A 183 -2.98 -22.62 4.51
N ASP A 184 -2.08 -21.75 4.99
CA ASP A 184 -2.11 -21.16 6.32
C ASP A 184 -2.14 -19.64 6.21
N GLU A 185 -3.10 -19.00 6.88
CA GLU A 185 -3.17 -17.54 6.95
C GLU A 185 -2.00 -16.91 7.75
N TRP A 186 -1.18 -17.72 8.43
CA TRP A 186 0.12 -17.32 8.97
C TRP A 186 1.24 -17.30 7.92
N ASP A 187 1.03 -17.75 6.69
CA ASP A 187 2.04 -17.58 5.65
C ASP A 187 2.39 -16.09 5.48
N ALA A 188 3.65 -15.81 5.18
CA ALA A 188 4.15 -14.46 4.98
C ALA A 188 3.61 -13.90 3.66
N ILE A 189 3.12 -12.65 3.68
CA ILE A 189 2.64 -11.94 2.50
C ILE A 189 3.57 -10.80 2.11
N ALA A 190 4.19 -10.13 3.09
CA ALA A 190 5.04 -8.98 2.86
C ALA A 190 6.22 -8.91 3.85
N LEU A 191 7.32 -8.32 3.40
CA LEU A 191 8.50 -7.99 4.19
C LEU A 191 8.75 -6.49 4.09
N ASN A 192 8.99 -5.86 5.22
CA ASN A 192 9.36 -4.44 5.30
C ASN A 192 10.59 -4.29 6.18
N TYR A 193 11.35 -3.20 6.00
CA TYR A 193 12.49 -2.90 6.85
C TYR A 193 12.28 -1.61 7.63
N THR A 194 12.67 -1.64 8.90
CA THR A 194 12.65 -0.48 9.79
C THR A 194 14.07 -0.09 10.17
N SER A 195 14.36 1.21 10.08
CA SER A 195 15.59 1.81 10.60
C SER A 195 15.44 1.97 12.11
N GLY A 196 15.97 1.03 12.88
CA GLY A 196 16.06 1.17 14.34
C GLY A 196 17.05 2.27 14.74
N THR A 197 17.04 2.66 16.02
CA THR A 197 17.98 3.66 16.56
C THR A 197 19.42 3.14 16.68
N THR A 198 19.64 1.84 16.51
CA THR A 198 20.95 1.17 16.57
C THR A 198 21.01 -0.02 15.60
N GLY A 199 22.17 -0.17 14.94
CA GLY A 199 22.54 -1.31 14.11
C GLY A 199 21.95 -1.30 12.69
N ASP A 200 22.09 -2.44 12.02
CA ASP A 200 21.53 -2.68 10.69
C ASP A 200 20.00 -2.65 10.70
N SER A 201 19.41 -2.44 9.52
CA SER A 201 17.94 -2.42 9.35
C SER A 201 17.33 -3.76 9.76
N LYS A 202 16.15 -3.72 10.40
CA LYS A 202 15.48 -4.94 10.89
C LYS A 202 14.31 -5.29 9.99
N GLY A 203 14.25 -6.55 9.56
CA GLY A 203 13.13 -7.09 8.77
C GLY A 203 11.89 -7.31 9.62
N VAL A 204 10.74 -6.91 9.11
CA VAL A 204 9.42 -7.07 9.71
C VAL A 204 8.54 -7.82 8.72
N VAL A 205 8.13 -9.03 9.10
CA VAL A 205 7.34 -9.92 8.25
C VAL A 205 5.87 -9.82 8.62
N TYR A 206 5.02 -9.63 7.62
CA TYR A 206 3.57 -9.59 7.75
C TYR A 206 2.97 -10.90 7.28
N SER A 207 1.93 -11.38 7.97
CA SER A 207 1.16 -12.54 7.55
C SER A 207 -0.08 -12.13 6.75
N HIS A 208 -0.62 -13.07 5.98
CA HIS A 208 -1.92 -12.90 5.32
C HIS A 208 -3.03 -12.52 6.31
N ARG A 209 -3.09 -13.19 7.47
CA ARG A 209 -4.06 -12.92 8.54
C ARG A 209 -3.93 -11.51 9.09
N GLY A 210 -2.71 -11.10 9.48
CA GLY A 210 -2.47 -9.77 10.04
C GLY A 210 -2.84 -8.67 9.06
N THR A 211 -2.48 -8.87 7.79
CA THR A 211 -2.78 -7.93 6.70
C THR A 211 -4.27 -7.85 6.41
N TYR A 212 -4.99 -8.98 6.40
CA TYR A 212 -6.44 -9.01 6.23
C TYR A 212 -7.17 -8.27 7.37
N LEU A 213 -6.79 -8.54 8.63
CA LEU A 213 -7.37 -7.87 9.78
C LEU A 213 -7.11 -6.36 9.76
N ASN A 214 -5.87 -5.95 9.47
CA ASN A 214 -5.54 -4.53 9.37
C ASN A 214 -6.29 -3.84 8.21
N THR A 215 -6.43 -4.52 7.08
CA THR A 215 -7.23 -4.05 5.93
C THR A 215 -8.68 -3.77 6.33
N ALA A 216 -9.32 -4.73 7.01
CA ALA A 216 -10.68 -4.54 7.51
C ALA A 216 -10.75 -3.44 8.59
N SER A 217 -9.75 -3.37 9.48
CA SER A 217 -9.68 -2.40 10.59
C SER A 217 -9.59 -0.96 10.06
N ASN A 218 -8.75 -0.72 9.05
CA ASN A 218 -8.62 0.58 8.38
C ASN A 218 -9.95 1.07 7.80
N ALA A 219 -10.68 0.20 7.08
CA ALA A 219 -11.95 0.58 6.49
C ALA A 219 -13.01 0.92 7.56
N LEU A 220 -13.06 0.14 8.65
CA LEU A 220 -13.96 0.38 9.77
C LEU A 220 -13.63 1.67 10.51
N VAL A 221 -12.36 1.87 10.89
CA VAL A 221 -11.91 3.05 11.63
C VAL A 221 -12.20 4.32 10.87
N TRP A 222 -11.92 4.33 9.56
CA TRP A 222 -12.08 5.52 8.75
C TRP A 222 -13.50 5.72 8.23
N GLN A 223 -14.40 4.77 8.53
CA GLN A 223 -15.75 4.69 7.98
C GLN A 223 -15.71 4.90 6.46
N MET A 224 -14.79 4.17 5.81
CA MET A 224 -14.52 4.35 4.40
C MET A 224 -15.74 3.88 3.62
N PRO A 225 -16.32 4.72 2.74
CA PRO A 225 -17.47 4.33 1.94
C PRO A 225 -17.08 3.24 0.93
N HIS A 226 -18.07 2.64 0.30
CA HIS A 226 -17.80 1.90 -0.93
C HIS A 226 -17.31 2.87 -2.00
N HIS A 227 -16.37 2.37 -2.81
CA HIS A 227 -15.84 3.05 -3.97
C HIS A 227 -15.15 4.41 -3.74
N PRO A 228 -14.25 4.52 -2.74
CA PRO A 228 -13.48 5.75 -2.53
C PRO A 228 -12.59 6.04 -3.74
N VAL A 229 -12.30 7.32 -3.99
CA VAL A 229 -11.26 7.76 -4.93
C VAL A 229 -10.05 8.17 -4.11
N TYR A 230 -9.10 7.25 -3.99
CA TYR A 230 -7.95 7.35 -3.09
C TYR A 230 -6.70 7.82 -3.81
N LEU A 231 -6.10 8.93 -3.35
CA LEU A 231 -4.87 9.48 -3.89
C LEU A 231 -3.62 8.99 -3.14
N TRP A 232 -2.67 8.47 -3.89
CA TRP A 232 -1.40 7.93 -3.39
C TRP A 232 -0.36 9.02 -3.12
N THR A 233 -0.50 9.70 -1.98
CA THR A 233 0.55 10.58 -1.42
C THR A 233 1.38 9.91 -0.33
N LEU A 234 0.90 8.80 0.23
CA LEU A 234 1.66 7.91 1.11
C LEU A 234 2.47 6.94 0.24
N PRO A 235 3.79 6.79 0.44
CA PRO A 235 4.55 5.80 -0.32
C PRO A 235 4.08 4.37 -0.03
N MET A 236 3.81 3.59 -1.08
CA MET A 236 3.42 2.19 -0.97
C MET A 236 4.53 1.32 -0.36
N PHE A 237 5.80 1.74 -0.42
CA PHE A 237 6.88 1.05 0.29
C PHE A 237 6.86 1.23 1.81
N HIS A 238 6.14 2.24 2.31
CA HIS A 238 6.06 2.48 3.74
C HIS A 238 4.96 1.58 4.31
N CYS A 239 5.38 0.35 4.69
CA CYS A 239 4.51 -0.66 5.28
C CYS A 239 3.33 -0.99 4.38
N ASN A 240 3.65 -1.26 3.11
CA ASN A 240 2.69 -1.59 2.06
C ASN A 240 1.60 -0.51 1.91
N GLY A 241 1.99 0.77 1.97
CA GLY A 241 1.06 1.91 1.91
C GLY A 241 0.04 1.88 3.04
N TRP A 242 0.47 1.47 4.23
CA TRP A 242 -0.33 1.15 5.42
C TRP A 242 -1.56 0.25 5.14
N CYS A 243 -1.37 -0.76 4.28
CA CYS A 243 -2.36 -1.72 3.78
C CYS A 243 -3.43 -1.17 2.84
N PHE A 244 -3.37 0.10 2.43
CA PHE A 244 -4.37 0.68 1.52
C PHE A 244 -4.42 0.07 0.10
N PRO A 245 -3.38 -0.60 -0.46
CA PRO A 245 -3.57 -1.32 -1.72
C PRO A 245 -4.70 -2.36 -1.60
N TRP A 246 -4.75 -3.05 -0.46
CA TRP A 246 -5.77 -4.05 -0.17
C TRP A 246 -7.09 -3.43 0.32
N VAL A 247 -7.06 -2.33 1.10
CA VAL A 247 -8.30 -1.64 1.58
C VAL A 247 -9.12 -1.12 0.41
N ILE A 248 -8.47 -0.46 -0.55
CA ILE A 248 -9.18 0.13 -1.69
C ILE A 248 -9.73 -0.97 -2.60
N ALA A 249 -9.04 -2.10 -2.76
CA ALA A 249 -9.60 -3.27 -3.43
C ALA A 249 -10.82 -3.84 -2.68
N MET A 250 -10.76 -3.94 -1.34
CA MET A 250 -11.89 -4.40 -0.53
C MET A 250 -13.14 -3.53 -0.74
N GLN A 251 -12.95 -2.22 -0.89
CA GLN A 251 -14.02 -1.26 -1.16
C GLN A 251 -14.33 -1.05 -2.65
N ALA A 252 -13.64 -1.75 -3.56
CA ALA A 252 -13.69 -1.54 -5.00
C ALA A 252 -13.58 -0.05 -5.39
N GLY A 253 -12.65 0.66 -4.75
CA GLY A 253 -12.35 2.06 -5.02
C GLY A 253 -11.46 2.27 -6.24
N THR A 254 -11.00 3.50 -6.38
CA THR A 254 -10.08 3.93 -7.44
C THR A 254 -8.78 4.40 -6.80
N HIS A 255 -7.66 3.84 -7.24
CA HIS A 255 -6.32 4.29 -6.93
C HIS A 255 -5.91 5.41 -7.91
N VAL A 256 -5.69 6.61 -7.41
CA VAL A 256 -5.07 7.71 -8.17
C VAL A 256 -3.60 7.75 -7.80
N CYS A 257 -2.74 7.35 -8.73
CA CYS A 257 -1.30 7.23 -8.54
C CYS A 257 -0.59 8.58 -8.77
N LEU A 258 0.41 8.86 -7.95
CA LEU A 258 1.31 9.99 -8.11
C LEU A 258 2.74 9.54 -7.82
N ARG A 259 3.63 9.67 -8.81
CA ARG A 259 5.06 9.42 -8.60
C ARG A 259 5.67 10.37 -7.57
N GLN A 260 5.32 11.65 -7.71
CA GLN A 260 5.84 12.74 -6.89
C GLN A 260 4.69 13.47 -6.19
N VAL A 261 4.89 13.72 -4.91
CA VAL A 261 3.92 14.44 -4.08
C VAL A 261 4.20 15.94 -4.22
N ARG A 262 3.31 16.65 -4.92
CA ARG A 262 3.36 18.10 -5.13
C ARG A 262 1.95 18.69 -4.95
N ALA A 263 1.85 19.93 -4.48
CA ALA A 263 0.55 20.52 -4.18
C ALA A 263 -0.30 20.72 -5.44
N ASP A 264 0.27 21.23 -6.53
CA ASP A 264 -0.37 21.34 -7.85
C ASP A 264 -1.04 20.02 -8.29
N ALA A 265 -0.30 18.91 -8.20
CA ALA A 265 -0.78 17.57 -8.59
C ALA A 265 -1.90 17.07 -7.66
N ILE A 266 -1.82 17.35 -6.36
CA ILE A 266 -2.86 16.97 -5.39
C ILE A 266 -4.16 17.73 -5.68
N TYR A 267 -4.10 19.07 -5.81
CA TYR A 267 -5.29 19.86 -6.10
C TYR A 267 -5.88 19.53 -7.49
N ALA A 268 -5.03 19.24 -8.48
CA ALA A 268 -5.48 18.76 -9.78
C ALA A 268 -6.20 17.41 -9.68
N ALA A 269 -5.64 16.43 -8.97
CA ALA A 269 -6.28 15.13 -8.79
C ALA A 269 -7.64 15.24 -8.05
N ILE A 270 -7.74 16.12 -7.05
CA ILE A 270 -9.02 16.38 -6.36
C ILE A 270 -10.05 16.98 -7.32
N ALA A 271 -9.67 17.99 -8.09
CA ALA A 271 -10.58 18.66 -9.01
C ALA A 271 -10.97 17.79 -10.22
N ASP A 272 -10.03 17.04 -10.80
CA ASP A 272 -10.23 16.32 -12.06
C ASP A 272 -10.77 14.90 -11.87
N HIS A 273 -10.50 14.28 -10.72
CA HIS A 273 -10.85 12.88 -10.46
C HIS A 273 -11.80 12.71 -9.28
N GLY A 274 -12.12 13.79 -8.56
CA GLY A 274 -12.99 13.73 -7.39
C GLY A 274 -12.36 12.95 -6.24
N VAL A 275 -11.03 13.02 -6.08
CA VAL A 275 -10.32 12.40 -4.94
C VAL A 275 -11.00 12.81 -3.64
N ASP A 276 -11.38 11.83 -2.83
CA ASP A 276 -12.08 12.03 -1.56
C ASP A 276 -11.31 11.44 -0.37
N HIS A 277 -10.26 10.64 -0.60
CA HIS A 277 -9.42 10.07 0.44
C HIS A 277 -7.93 10.16 0.08
N MET A 278 -7.08 10.43 1.07
CA MET A 278 -5.63 10.29 0.94
C MET A 278 -4.95 10.09 2.30
N CYS A 279 -3.73 9.58 2.29
CA CYS A 279 -2.87 9.51 3.47
C CYS A 279 -1.63 10.38 3.29
N GLY A 280 -1.19 11.06 4.34
CA GLY A 280 0.00 11.91 4.25
C GLY A 280 0.71 12.08 5.59
N ALA A 281 2.04 12.16 5.56
CA ALA A 281 2.79 12.62 6.72
C ALA A 281 2.57 14.13 6.93
N PRO A 282 2.84 14.70 8.12
CA PRO A 282 2.64 16.12 8.39
C PRO A 282 3.33 17.07 7.41
N ILE A 283 4.43 16.65 6.76
CA ILE A 283 5.08 17.43 5.71
C ILE A 283 4.20 17.59 4.45
N VAL A 284 3.42 16.57 4.09
CA VAL A 284 2.45 16.62 2.98
C VAL A 284 1.28 17.54 3.34
N LEU A 285 0.77 17.44 4.57
CA LEU A 285 -0.29 18.34 5.05
C LEU A 285 0.19 19.80 5.06
N ASN A 286 1.44 20.04 5.50
CA ASN A 286 2.04 21.37 5.49
C ASN A 286 2.19 21.91 4.05
N MET A 287 2.62 21.06 3.11
CA MET A 287 2.69 21.40 1.69
C MET A 287 1.33 21.82 1.13
N ILE A 288 0.25 21.07 1.40
CA ILE A 288 -1.11 21.40 0.96
C ILE A 288 -1.60 22.71 1.60
N ALA A 289 -1.42 22.85 2.92
CA ALA A 289 -1.87 24.00 3.70
C ALA A 289 -1.18 25.32 3.31
N ASN A 290 0.03 25.24 2.75
CA ASN A 290 0.81 26.40 2.33
C ASN A 290 1.03 26.45 0.81
N ALA A 291 0.22 25.72 0.04
CA ALA A 291 0.28 25.76 -1.41
C ALA A 291 0.04 27.20 -1.93
N PRO A 292 0.82 27.67 -2.92
CA PRO A 292 0.55 28.92 -3.63
C PRO A 292 -0.85 28.93 -4.26
N GLU A 293 -1.48 30.10 -4.37
CA GLU A 293 -2.85 30.22 -4.91
C GLU A 293 -2.95 29.78 -6.37
N ASP A 294 -1.88 29.89 -7.16
CA ASP A 294 -1.81 29.44 -8.55
C ASP A 294 -1.65 27.92 -8.70
N GLU A 295 -1.25 27.21 -7.63
CA GLU A 295 -1.26 25.74 -7.58
C GLU A 295 -2.60 25.18 -7.07
N LYS A 296 -3.40 26.00 -6.40
CA LYS A 296 -4.71 25.58 -5.87
C LYS A 296 -5.75 25.49 -6.97
N ARG A 297 -6.68 24.54 -6.78
CA ARG A 297 -7.87 24.39 -7.62
C ARG A 297 -9.10 24.23 -6.74
N ALA A 298 -10.21 24.81 -7.18
CA ALA A 298 -11.48 24.72 -6.46
C ALA A 298 -12.10 23.32 -6.58
N PHE A 299 -12.70 22.85 -5.49
CA PHE A 299 -13.51 21.63 -5.41
C PHE A 299 -14.64 21.85 -4.38
N ASN A 300 -15.67 21.00 -4.37
CA ASN A 300 -16.91 21.26 -3.64
C ASN A 300 -17.33 20.13 -2.68
N HIS A 301 -16.40 19.24 -2.35
CA HIS A 301 -16.58 18.13 -1.42
C HIS A 301 -15.49 18.13 -0.35
N THR A 302 -15.68 17.33 0.71
CA THR A 302 -14.65 17.14 1.75
C THR A 302 -13.69 16.04 1.33
N VAL A 303 -12.39 16.28 1.47
CA VAL A 303 -11.36 15.25 1.30
C VAL A 303 -10.93 14.75 2.67
N LYS A 304 -11.09 13.45 2.94
CA LYS A 304 -10.62 12.83 4.17
C LYS A 304 -9.12 12.57 4.08
N VAL A 305 -8.37 12.97 5.09
CA VAL A 305 -6.92 12.77 5.18
C VAL A 305 -6.56 12.02 6.45
N MET A 306 -5.91 10.86 6.31
CA MET A 306 -5.34 10.17 7.46
C MET A 306 -3.84 10.51 7.58
N THR A 307 -3.42 11.00 8.75
CA THR A 307 -2.03 11.44 9.00
C THR A 307 -1.38 10.66 10.11
N ALA A 308 -0.09 10.34 9.96
CA ALA A 308 0.68 9.51 10.89
C ALA A 308 2.17 9.94 10.92
N ALA A 309 3.02 9.10 11.52
CA ALA A 309 4.48 9.27 11.69
C ALA A 309 4.90 10.34 12.71
N SER A 310 4.28 11.52 12.72
CA SER A 310 4.50 12.53 13.76
C SER A 310 3.24 13.32 14.06
N PRO A 311 3.11 13.91 15.27
CA PRO A 311 1.96 14.74 15.61
C PRO A 311 1.87 15.95 14.67
N PRO A 312 0.73 16.16 13.97
CA PRO A 312 0.56 17.32 13.11
C PRO A 312 0.46 18.60 13.96
N PRO A 313 1.12 19.72 13.57
CA PRO A 313 0.96 20.99 14.26
C PRO A 313 -0.51 21.45 14.22
N PRO A 314 -1.10 21.95 15.33
CA PRO A 314 -2.49 22.43 15.34
C PRO A 314 -2.80 23.49 14.28
N SER A 315 -1.86 24.37 13.98
CA SER A 315 -1.99 25.38 12.92
C SER A 315 -2.11 24.77 11.53
N THR A 316 -1.41 23.66 11.25
CA THR A 316 -1.56 22.91 10.00
C THR A 316 -2.94 22.27 9.92
N LEU A 317 -3.43 21.67 11.01
CA LEU A 317 -4.77 21.06 11.05
C LEU A 317 -5.86 22.09 10.76
N GLN A 318 -5.76 23.28 11.37
CA GLN A 318 -6.72 24.36 11.11
C GLN A 318 -6.74 24.77 9.64
N LYS A 319 -5.56 25.01 9.03
CA LYS A 319 -5.47 25.39 7.61
C LYS A 319 -6.00 24.31 6.67
N MET A 320 -5.78 23.03 7.00
CA MET A 320 -6.32 21.91 6.24
C MET A 320 -7.86 21.90 6.30
N GLU A 321 -8.44 22.11 7.48
CA GLU A 321 -9.90 22.19 7.66
C GLU A 321 -10.50 23.37 6.88
N GLU A 322 -9.87 24.55 6.94
CA GLU A 322 -10.25 25.74 6.16
C GLU A 322 -10.16 25.51 4.64
N ALA A 323 -9.22 24.65 4.21
CA ALA A 323 -9.05 24.25 2.81
C ALA A 323 -9.96 23.09 2.37
N GLY A 324 -10.89 22.62 3.22
CA GLY A 324 -11.87 21.57 2.87
C GLY A 324 -11.42 20.14 3.16
N PHE A 325 -10.37 19.94 3.96
CA PHE A 325 -9.86 18.62 4.32
C PHE A 325 -10.27 18.23 5.75
N ASP A 326 -10.76 17.01 5.94
CA ASP A 326 -11.01 16.44 7.28
C ASP A 326 -9.88 15.50 7.70
N VAL A 327 -9.09 15.93 8.68
CA VAL A 327 -7.87 15.23 9.10
C VAL A 327 -8.15 14.30 10.29
N THR A 328 -7.81 13.02 10.10
CA THR A 328 -7.78 11.98 11.14
C THR A 328 -6.34 11.64 11.49
N HIS A 329 -5.93 11.84 12.75
CA HIS A 329 -4.60 11.46 13.21
C HIS A 329 -4.57 10.02 13.69
N VAL A 330 -3.55 9.28 13.28
CA VAL A 330 -3.31 7.89 13.66
C VAL A 330 -1.85 7.67 14.02
N TYR A 331 -1.58 6.63 14.79
CA TYR A 331 -0.24 6.23 15.19
C TYR A 331 -0.04 4.74 14.93
N GLY A 332 1.16 4.39 14.50
CA GLY A 332 1.54 3.05 14.08
C GLY A 332 3.03 2.94 13.85
N LEU A 333 3.48 1.70 13.70
CA LEU A 333 4.87 1.32 13.50
C LEU A 333 4.95 0.32 12.34
N THR A 334 6.13 0.16 11.75
CA THR A 334 6.36 -0.91 10.77
C THR A 334 6.05 -2.27 11.39
N GLU A 335 6.43 -2.46 12.65
CA GLU A 335 6.20 -3.66 13.46
C GLU A 335 4.72 -4.00 13.69
N THR A 336 3.80 -3.04 13.48
CA THR A 336 2.36 -3.22 13.72
C THR A 336 1.53 -3.18 12.45
N LEU A 337 2.14 -3.39 11.27
CA LEU A 337 1.49 -3.20 9.96
C LEU A 337 0.88 -1.80 9.78
N GLY A 338 1.32 -0.84 10.62
CA GLY A 338 0.83 0.52 10.60
C GLY A 338 -0.11 0.95 11.67
N PRO A 339 -1.02 1.87 11.31
CA PRO A 339 -1.93 2.46 12.25
C PRO A 339 -2.59 1.39 13.12
N SER A 340 -2.35 1.48 14.42
CA SER A 340 -2.94 0.63 15.46
C SER A 340 -3.63 1.47 16.54
N VAL A 341 -3.48 2.79 16.46
CA VAL A 341 -4.12 3.79 17.34
C VAL A 341 -4.68 4.91 16.47
N VAL A 342 -5.92 5.35 16.75
CA VAL A 342 -6.63 6.43 16.06
C VAL A 342 -7.15 7.47 17.04
N CYS A 343 -7.00 8.74 16.69
CA CYS A 343 -7.72 9.84 17.32
C CYS A 343 -9.19 9.79 16.92
N ALA A 344 -9.97 8.93 17.59
CA ALA A 344 -11.39 8.75 17.34
C ALA A 344 -12.14 10.05 17.65
N ALA A 345 -12.82 10.61 16.64
CA ALA A 345 -13.59 11.84 16.79
C ALA A 345 -14.80 11.63 17.72
N HIS A 346 -15.08 12.63 18.57
CA HIS A 346 -16.30 12.69 19.37
C HIS A 346 -17.17 13.84 18.86
N ASP A 347 -18.49 13.66 18.79
CA ASP A 347 -19.43 14.68 18.31
C ASP A 347 -19.30 16.01 19.07
N SER A 348 -18.99 15.95 20.37
CA SER A 348 -18.78 17.13 21.21
C SER A 348 -17.60 18.01 20.79
N TRP A 349 -16.72 17.52 19.91
CA TRP A 349 -15.59 18.32 19.39
C TRP A 349 -16.03 19.32 18.32
N ALA A 350 -17.19 19.12 17.69
CA ALA A 350 -17.72 20.04 16.68
C ALA A 350 -17.96 21.44 17.26
N ASP A 351 -18.38 21.50 18.53
CA ASP A 351 -18.69 22.74 19.24
C ASP A 351 -17.46 23.45 19.85
N LEU A 352 -16.26 22.85 19.75
CA LEU A 352 -15.04 23.45 20.28
C LEU A 352 -14.56 24.61 19.41
N PRO A 353 -13.97 25.66 20.02
CA PRO A 353 -13.21 26.66 19.29
C PRO A 353 -12.15 26.01 18.38
N PRO A 354 -11.84 26.59 17.19
CA PRO A 354 -10.93 25.95 16.22
C PRO A 354 -9.58 25.50 16.81
N ALA A 355 -8.97 26.31 17.67
CA ALA A 355 -7.70 25.98 18.32
C ALA A 355 -7.82 24.77 19.27
N ASP A 356 -8.91 24.69 20.05
CA ASP A 356 -9.16 23.59 20.98
C ASP A 356 -9.52 22.31 20.21
N ARG A 357 -10.29 22.42 19.12
CA ARG A 357 -10.61 21.31 18.21
C ARG A 357 -9.34 20.74 17.58
N ALA A 358 -8.44 21.61 17.10
CA ALA A 358 -7.15 21.19 16.56
C ALA A 358 -6.28 20.50 17.62
N ALA A 359 -6.28 21.00 18.85
CA ALA A 359 -5.52 20.40 19.95
C ALA A 359 -6.03 18.99 20.34
N VAL A 360 -7.35 18.74 20.33
CA VAL A 360 -7.88 17.39 20.58
C VAL A 360 -7.63 16.45 19.40
N LYS A 361 -7.77 16.92 18.14
CA LYS A 361 -7.47 16.14 16.92
C LYS A 361 -5.99 15.75 16.78
N ALA A 362 -5.07 16.46 17.45
CA ALA A 362 -3.64 16.14 17.44
C ALA A 362 -3.21 15.01 18.41
N ARG A 363 -4.12 14.50 19.26
CA ARG A 363 -3.81 13.41 20.21
C ARG A 363 -3.60 12.08 19.48
N GLN A 364 -2.86 11.14 20.08
CA GLN A 364 -2.62 9.80 19.49
C GLN A 364 -3.90 8.95 19.45
N GLY A 365 -4.74 9.03 20.49
CA GLY A 365 -6.08 8.44 20.52
C GLY A 365 -6.17 7.06 21.19
N VAL A 366 -7.02 6.19 20.64
CA VAL A 366 -7.39 4.86 21.19
C VAL A 366 -7.06 3.74 20.20
N ARG A 367 -6.97 2.50 20.68
CA ARG A 367 -6.67 1.32 19.85
C ARG A 367 -7.64 1.17 18.68
N TYR A 368 -7.16 0.59 17.58
CA TYR A 368 -7.97 0.15 16.46
C TYR A 368 -8.95 -0.99 16.90
N PRO A 369 -10.07 -1.19 16.18
CA PRO A 369 -11.08 -2.20 16.51
C PRO A 369 -10.61 -3.66 16.44
N MET A 370 -9.64 -3.97 15.58
CA MET A 370 -9.11 -5.32 15.36
C MET A 370 -7.61 -5.37 15.51
#